data_AF-A0A5C7PX64-F1
#
_entry.id   AF-A0A5C7PX64-F1
#
_cell.length_a   1.000
_cell.length_b   1.000
_cell.length_c   1.000
_cell.angle_alpha   90.00
_cell.angle_beta   90.00
_cell.angle_gamma   90.00
#
_symmetry.space_group_name_H-M   'P 1'
#
loop_
_entity.id
_entity.type
_entity.pdbx_description
1 polymer ?
#
loop_
_entity_poly.entity_id
_entity_poly.type
_entity_poly.pdbx_seq_one_letter_code
_entity_poly.pdbx_strand_id
1 'polypeptide(L)' 'MNTATMPLTASDGYELRFQSLFNEGRALAFPCDAQGHVDMDALSERARGNYLYARAVVGREYATPAVRPCH' A
#
# COMPACT_ATOMS: atom_id res chain seq x y z
N MET A 1 -11.13 26.82 -17.54
CA MET A 1 -9.80 26.27 -17.20
C MET A 1 -10.06 24.94 -16.52
N ASN A 2 -9.85 23.86 -17.26
CA ASN A 2 -10.39 22.55 -16.93
C ASN A 2 -9.56 21.93 -15.82
N THR A 3 -10.14 21.84 -14.62
CA THR A 3 -9.61 21.03 -13.51
C THR A 3 -9.60 19.59 -13.99
N ALA A 4 -8.42 19.04 -14.26
CA ALA A 4 -8.26 17.64 -14.59
C ALA A 4 -8.67 16.81 -13.37
N THR A 5 -9.92 16.34 -13.37
CA THR A 5 -10.36 15.20 -12.58
C THR A 5 -9.50 14.04 -13.02
N MET A 6 -8.41 13.79 -12.30
CA MET A 6 -7.63 12.57 -12.45
C MET A 6 -8.59 11.40 -12.24
N PRO A 7 -8.69 10.46 -13.19
CA PRO A 7 -9.59 9.33 -13.03
C PRO A 7 -9.09 8.52 -11.83
N LEU A 8 -9.95 8.41 -10.81
CA LEU A 8 -9.83 7.51 -9.67
C LEU A 8 -9.96 6.08 -10.21
N THR A 9 -8.96 5.58 -10.92
CA THR A 9 -8.98 4.21 -11.44
C THR A 9 -8.75 3.24 -10.29
N ALA A 10 -9.87 2.72 -9.78
CA ALA A 10 -10.01 1.42 -9.11
C ALA A 10 -9.04 1.11 -7.96
N SER A 11 -9.00 1.97 -6.95
CA SER A 11 -8.61 1.58 -5.59
C SER A 11 -9.60 2.28 -4.67
N ASP A 12 -10.73 1.63 -4.46
CA ASP A 12 -11.92 2.16 -3.79
C ASP A 12 -11.64 2.35 -2.30
N GLY A 13 -10.83 3.35 -1.95
CA GLY A 13 -10.70 3.73 -0.55
C GLY A 13 -9.98 2.72 0.34
N TYR A 14 -9.13 1.82 -0.18
CA TYR A 14 -8.39 0.86 0.65
C TYR A 14 -6.87 0.97 0.46
N GLU A 15 -6.15 0.78 1.56
CA GLU A 15 -4.70 0.73 1.61
C GLU A 15 -4.22 -0.53 2.35
N LEU A 16 -3.20 -1.18 1.81
CA LEU A 16 -2.50 -2.28 2.44
C LEU A 16 -1.39 -1.69 3.30
N ARG A 17 -1.58 -1.71 4.61
CA ARG A 17 -0.65 -1.13 5.58
C ARG A 17 0.25 -2.18 6.20
N PHE A 18 1.54 -2.04 5.98
CA PHE A 18 2.61 -2.79 6.64
C PHE A 18 3.03 -2.02 7.90
N GLN A 19 2.56 -2.46 9.06
CA GLN A 19 2.95 -1.87 10.34
C GLN A 19 4.33 -2.42 10.75
N SER A 20 5.31 -1.56 11.03
CA SER A 20 6.59 -2.03 11.59
C SER A 20 6.41 -2.51 13.03
N LEU A 21 7.02 -3.64 13.37
CA LEU A 21 6.97 -4.21 14.72
C LEU A 21 7.96 -3.53 15.68
N PHE A 22 9.05 -2.98 15.14
CA PHE A 22 10.14 -2.40 15.93
C PHE A 22 10.12 -0.86 15.99
N ASN A 23 9.54 -0.20 15.00
CA ASN A 23 9.49 1.26 14.91
C ASN A 23 8.17 1.73 14.30
N GLU A 24 7.20 2.09 15.14
CA GLU A 24 5.86 2.51 14.71
C GLU A 24 5.85 3.66 13.68
N GLY A 25 6.93 4.45 13.59
CA GLY A 25 7.09 5.53 12.61
C GLY A 25 7.46 5.12 11.18
N ARG A 26 7.69 3.83 10.89
CA ARG A 26 8.08 3.34 9.56
C ARG A 26 7.03 2.45 8.90
N ALA A 27 5.75 2.72 9.10
CA ALA A 27 4.72 1.99 8.38
C ALA A 27 4.73 2.33 6.88
N LEU A 28 4.59 1.31 6.03
CA LEU A 28 4.43 1.48 4.58
C LEU A 28 2.97 1.20 4.21
N ALA A 29 2.35 2.12 3.46
CA ALA A 29 1.00 1.96 2.96
C ALA A 29 1.03 1.94 1.43
N PHE A 30 0.31 0.98 0.84
CA PHE A 30 0.18 0.85 -0.61
C PHE A 30 -1.31 0.82 -0.97
N PRO A 31 -1.72 1.45 -2.08
CA PRO A 31 -3.09 1.35 -2.56
C PRO A 31 -3.43 -0.12 -2.85
N CYS A 32 -4.59 -0.57 -2.37
CA CYS A 32 -5.10 -1.90 -2.66
C CYS A 32 -6.61 -1.89 -2.85
N ASP A 33 -7.14 -3.00 -3.32
CA ASP A 33 -8.58 -3.24 -3.39
C ASP A 33 -9.13 -3.75 -2.04
N ALA A 34 -10.45 -3.80 -1.88
CA ALA A 34 -11.14 -4.34 -0.70
C ALA A 34 -10.73 -5.79 -0.36
N GLN A 35 -10.30 -6.58 -1.36
CA GLN A 35 -9.74 -7.92 -1.12
C GLN A 35 -8.28 -7.93 -0.65
N GLY A 36 -7.61 -6.77 -0.57
CA GLY A 36 -6.19 -6.65 -0.25
C GLY A 36 -5.24 -6.92 -1.42
N HIS A 37 -5.76 -6.90 -2.65
CA HIS A 37 -4.94 -6.98 -3.84
C HIS A 37 -4.30 -5.63 -4.11
N VAL A 38 -2.97 -5.57 -4.01
CA VAL A 38 -2.18 -4.42 -4.42
C VAL A 38 -2.01 -4.49 -5.92
N ASP A 39 -2.47 -3.46 -6.62
CA ASP A 39 -2.26 -3.35 -8.05
C ASP A 39 -0.80 -2.97 -8.33
N MET A 40 0.02 -3.97 -8.64
CA MET A 40 1.43 -3.75 -8.93
C MET A 40 1.62 -2.93 -10.20
N ASP A 41 0.68 -2.98 -11.15
CA ASP A 41 0.79 -2.21 -12.40
C ASP A 41 0.69 -0.71 -12.13
N ALA A 42 -0.24 -0.30 -11.27
CA ALA A 42 -0.43 1.06 -10.80
C ALA A 42 0.74 1.59 -9.94
N LEU A 43 1.56 0.70 -9.36
CA LEU A 43 2.73 1.10 -8.57
C LEU A 43 3.91 1.50 -9.46
N SER A 44 4.59 2.59 -9.10
CA SER A 44 5.90 2.94 -9.68
C SER A 44 6.98 1.94 -9.28
N GLU A 45 8.06 1.83 -10.08
CA GLU A 45 9.17 0.89 -9.85
C GLU A 45 9.75 0.95 -8.42
N ARG A 46 9.89 2.16 -7.87
CA ARG A 46 10.31 2.37 -6.47
C ARG A 46 9.33 1.79 -5.46
N ALA A 47 8.03 1.99 -5.68
CA ALA A 47 6.99 1.47 -4.79
C ALA A 47 6.89 -0.06 -4.89
N ARG A 48 7.06 -0.64 -6.08
CA ARG A 48 7.17 -2.10 -6.27
C ARG A 48 8.35 -2.67 -5.49
N GLY A 49 9.52 -2.01 -5.56
CA GLY A 49 10.71 -2.39 -4.78
C GLY A 49 10.44 -2.38 -3.28
N ASN A 50 9.83 -1.30 -2.77
CA ASN A 50 9.46 -1.21 -1.36
C ASN A 50 8.42 -2.25 -0.94
N TYR A 51 7.43 -2.54 -1.80
CA TYR A 51 6.40 -3.55 -1.53
C TYR A 51 7.00 -4.95 -1.45
N LEU A 52 7.85 -5.33 -2.41
CA LEU A 52 8.55 -6.62 -2.40
C LEU A 52 9.46 -6.75 -1.17
N TYR A 53 10.19 -5.69 -0.83
CA TYR A 53 11.00 -5.66 0.37
C TYR A 53 10.15 -5.83 1.63
N ALA A 54 9.13 -5.00 1.82
CA ALA A 54 8.23 -5.06 2.97
C ALA A 54 7.62 -6.46 3.11
N ARG A 55 7.13 -7.05 2.02
CA ARG A 55 6.56 -8.40 1.98
C ARG A 55 7.58 -9.49 2.35
N ALA A 56 8.85 -9.34 1.94
CA ALA A 56 9.91 -10.29 2.28
C ALA A 56 10.28 -10.25 3.78
N VAL A 57 10.11 -9.10 4.44
CA VAL A 57 10.38 -8.93 5.88
C VAL A 57 9.12 -8.93 6.75
N VAL A 58 7.96 -9.30 6.21
CA VAL A 58 6.74 -9.58 6.99
C VAL A 58 6.99 -10.75 7.95
N GLY A 59 6.54 -10.60 9.20
CA GLY A 59 6.78 -11.55 10.30
C GLY A 59 8.16 -11.44 10.93
N ARG A 60 9.06 -10.62 10.36
CA ARG A 60 10.41 -10.37 10.90
C ARG A 60 10.61 -8.93 11.35
N GLU A 61 10.37 -7.96 10.48
CA GLU A 61 10.50 -6.52 10.78
C GLU A 61 9.15 -5.78 10.68
N TYR A 62 8.28 -6.27 9.79
CA TYR A 62 6.92 -5.76 9.61
C TYR A 62 5.90 -6.80 10.05
N ALA A 63 4.78 -6.34 10.59
CA ALA A 63 3.62 -7.16 10.89
C ALA A 63 2.93 -7.62 9.60
N THR A 64 2.04 -8.60 9.73
CA THR A 64 1.18 -9.04 8.64
C THR A 64 0.43 -7.83 8.07
N PRO A 65 0.49 -7.60 6.74
CA PRO A 65 -0.15 -6.44 6.14
C PRO A 65 -1.65 -6.49 6.38
N ALA A 66 -2.22 -5.35 6.80
CA ALA A 66 -3.65 -5.22 7.05
C ALA A 66 -4.28 -4.28 6.03
N VAL A 67 -5.36 -4.72 5.42
CA VAL A 67 -6.20 -3.88 4.56
C VAL A 67 -6.94 -2.90 5.47
N ARG A 68 -6.78 -1.62 5.21
CA ARG A 68 -7.48 -0.55 5.93
C ARG A 68 -8.21 0.34 4.93
N PRO A 69 -9.40 0.83 5.27
CA PRO A 69 -10.00 1.90 4.49
C PRO A 69 -9.16 3.17 4.64
N CYS A 70 -8.82 3.84 3.53
CA CYS A 70 -8.33 5.20 3.56
C CYS A 70 -9.53 6.14 3.76
N HIS A 71 -9.50 6.88 4.87
CA HIS A 71 -10.59 7.73 5.35
C HIS A 71 -10.26 9.21 5.11
#